data_AF-A0A1F2X7K5-F1
#
_entry.id   AF-A0A1F2X7K5-F1
#
_cell.length_a   1.000
_cell.length_b   1.000
_cell.length_c   1.000
_cell.angle_alpha   90.00
_cell.angle_beta   90.00
_cell.angle_gamma   90.00
#
_symmetry.space_group_name_H-M   'P 1'
#
loop_
_entity.id
_entity.type
_entity.pdbx_description
1 polymer ?
#
loop_
_entity_poly.entity_id
_entity_poly.type
_entity_poly.pdbx_seq_one_letter_code
_entity_poly.pdbx_strand_id
1 'polypeptide(L)'
;MKRRTAGFLDAEDDLLVAYSTEGTPGREALQQVVPEVPVDSVSSAIRALVIAGHRSLAVDQLRQSYDAAVAAGDVDEEAASWYRGVATTLAEIWDAG
;
A
#
# COMPACT_ATOMS: atom_id res chain seq x y z
N MET A 1 28.62 4.27 18.25
CA MET A 1 28.14 5.54 17.67
C MET A 1 27.21 5.21 16.52
N LYS A 2 25.90 5.45 16.68
CA LYS A 2 24.92 5.24 15.59
C LYS A 2 25.04 6.42 14.62
N ARG A 3 25.32 6.11 13.35
CA ARG A 3 25.64 7.09 12.32
C ARG A 3 24.32 7.68 11.83
N ARG A 4 23.93 8.84 12.36
CA ARG A 4 22.78 9.59 11.86
C ARG A 4 23.07 10.09 10.46
N THR A 5 22.62 9.37 9.45
CA THR A 5 22.49 9.86 8.08
C THR A 5 21.12 10.53 7.96
N ALA A 6 21.12 11.83 7.64
CA ALA A 6 19.96 12.61 7.17
C ALA A 6 18.65 12.62 8.00
N GLY A 7 18.64 12.26 9.29
CA GLY A 7 17.49 12.45 10.18
C GLY A 7 16.54 11.26 10.29
N PHE A 8 16.87 10.13 9.67
CA PHE A 8 16.17 8.86 9.84
C PHE A 8 16.78 8.03 10.97
N LEU A 9 15.96 7.20 11.62
CA LEU A 9 16.44 6.15 12.51
C LEU A 9 17.12 5.04 11.69
N ASP A 10 18.08 4.31 12.28
CA ASP A 10 18.80 3.25 11.55
C ASP A 10 17.84 2.25 10.85
N ALA A 11 16.72 1.92 11.50
CA ALA A 11 15.70 1.02 10.95
C ALA A 11 14.91 1.63 9.78
N GLU A 12 14.75 2.96 9.74
CA GLU A 12 14.12 3.66 8.62
C GLU A 12 15.07 3.72 7.42
N ASP A 13 16.37 3.91 7.65
CA ASP A 13 17.40 3.84 6.60
C ASP A 13 17.45 2.42 5.99
N ASP A 14 17.43 1.38 6.82
CA ASP A 14 17.39 -0.02 6.36
C ASP A 14 16.14 -0.30 5.50
N LEU A 15 14.98 0.21 5.91
CA LEU A 15 13.74 0.10 5.14
C LEU A 15 13.87 0.82 3.79
N LEU A 16 14.42 2.03 3.76
CA LEU A 16 14.60 2.80 2.55
C LEU A 16 15.60 2.15 1.57
N VAL A 17 16.64 1.50 2.09
CA VAL A 17 17.55 0.69 1.27
C VAL A 17 16.82 -0.51 0.68
N ALA A 18 16.00 -1.21 1.45
CA ALA A 18 15.22 -2.35 0.97
C ALA A 18 14.25 -1.97 -0.15
N TYR A 19 13.66 -0.78 -0.12
CA TYR A 19 12.72 -0.32 -1.15
C TYR A 19 13.38 0.38 -2.36
N SER A 20 14.62 0.87 -2.24
CA SER A 20 15.32 1.57 -3.33
C SER A 20 16.28 0.69 -4.12
N THR A 21 16.73 -0.42 -3.53
CA THR A 21 17.71 -1.33 -4.13
C THR A 21 17.08 -2.21 -5.20
N GLU A 22 17.75 -2.38 -6.34
CA GLU A 22 17.28 -3.21 -7.44
C GLU A 22 17.22 -4.70 -7.08
N GLY A 23 16.18 -5.40 -7.53
CA GLY A 23 16.01 -6.84 -7.32
C GLY A 23 15.65 -7.25 -5.89
N THR A 24 15.30 -6.30 -5.03
CA THR A 24 14.74 -6.60 -3.71
C THR A 24 13.22 -6.81 -3.80
N PRO A 25 12.65 -7.73 -2.99
CA PRO A 25 11.20 -7.91 -2.92
C PRO A 25 10.46 -6.61 -2.60
N GLY A 26 11.04 -5.76 -1.74
CA GLY A 26 10.46 -4.46 -1.38
C GLY A 26 10.30 -3.54 -2.60
N ARG A 27 11.34 -3.40 -3.43
CA ARG A 27 11.26 -2.57 -4.63
C ARG A 27 10.28 -3.14 -5.65
N GLU A 28 10.25 -4.45 -5.85
CA GLU A 28 9.31 -5.10 -6.77
C GLU A 28 7.86 -4.90 -6.33
N ALA A 29 7.54 -5.14 -5.06
CA ALA A 29 6.22 -4.87 -4.49
C ALA A 29 5.84 -3.39 -4.64
N LEU A 30 6.78 -2.47 -4.38
CA LEU A 30 6.53 -1.04 -4.52
C LEU A 30 6.28 -0.62 -5.98
N GLN A 31 6.98 -1.23 -6.94
CA GLN A 31 6.74 -1.02 -8.37
C GLN A 31 5.41 -1.60 -8.85
N GLN A 32 4.94 -2.70 -8.26
CA GLN A 32 3.61 -3.25 -8.57
C GLN A 32 2.49 -2.33 -8.06
N VAL A 33 2.65 -1.77 -6.86
CA VAL A 33 1.65 -0.88 -6.25
C VAL A 33 1.69 0.53 -6.86
N VAL A 34 2.87 1.02 -7.27
CA VAL A 34 3.09 2.37 -7.81
C VAL A 34 3.94 2.33 -9.11
N PRO A 35 3.41 1.75 -10.20
CA PRO A 35 4.17 1.55 -11.44
C PRO A 35 4.53 2.86 -12.16
N GLU A 36 3.83 3.96 -11.86
CA GLU A 36 4.07 5.26 -12.47
C GLU A 36 5.27 6.02 -11.88
N VAL A 37 5.86 5.53 -10.78
CA VAL A 37 7.05 6.13 -10.15
C VAL A 37 8.25 5.19 -10.31
N PRO A 38 9.21 5.52 -11.20
CA PRO A 38 10.46 4.78 -11.28
C PRO A 38 11.22 4.91 -9.97
N VAL A 39 11.56 3.77 -9.34
CA VAL A 39 12.33 3.73 -8.09
C VAL A 39 13.79 3.47 -8.41
N ASP A 40 14.58 4.55 -8.51
CA ASP A 40 16.01 4.54 -8.86
C ASP A 40 16.92 5.09 -7.75
N SER A 41 16.31 5.53 -6.65
CA SER A 41 16.97 6.30 -5.60
C SER A 41 16.15 6.26 -4.32
N VAL A 42 16.78 6.54 -3.16
CA VAL A 42 16.07 6.67 -1.88
C VAL A 42 14.94 7.70 -1.95
N SER A 43 15.16 8.86 -2.60
CA SER A 43 14.13 9.89 -2.73
C SER A 43 12.95 9.48 -3.61
N SER A 44 13.18 8.66 -4.64
CA SER A 44 12.09 8.09 -5.45
C SER A 44 11.33 7.00 -4.68
N ALA A 45 12.03 6.18 -3.89
CA ALA A 45 11.41 5.18 -3.01
C ALA A 45 10.52 5.83 -1.94
N ILE A 46 10.97 6.93 -1.31
CA ILE A 46 10.14 7.69 -0.36
C ILE A 46 8.85 8.20 -1.05
N ARG A 47 8.97 8.77 -2.25
CA ARG A 47 7.80 9.26 -3.00
C ARG A 47 6.82 8.13 -3.32
N ALA A 48 7.32 6.99 -3.79
CA ALA A 48 6.49 5.83 -4.06
C ALA A 48 5.84 5.29 -2.78
N LEU A 49 6.56 5.22 -1.66
CA LEU A 49 6.01 4.78 -0.35
C LEU A 49 4.90 5.71 0.15
N VAL A 50 5.05 7.03 0.00
CA VAL A 50 4.01 8.00 0.35
C VAL A 50 2.76 7.81 -0.50
N ILE A 51 2.92 7.57 -1.82
CA ILE A 51 1.79 7.30 -2.72
C ILE A 51 1.11 5.98 -2.36
N ALA A 52 1.88 4.92 -2.12
CA ALA A 52 1.36 3.62 -1.70
C ALA A 52 0.56 3.74 -0.39
N GLY A 53 1.09 4.48 0.60
CA GLY A 53 0.38 4.76 1.85
C GLY A 53 -0.92 5.54 1.64
N HIS A 54 -0.92 6.56 0.77
CA HIS A 54 -2.14 7.30 0.41
C HIS A 54 -3.19 6.42 -0.27
N ARG A 55 -2.76 5.50 -1.16
CA ARG A 55 -3.66 4.54 -1.83
C ARG A 55 -4.29 3.59 -0.81
N SER A 56 -3.49 3.03 0.11
CA SER A 56 -4.00 2.17 1.18
C SER A 56 -5.04 2.89 2.02
N LEU A 57 -4.76 4.13 2.43
CA LEU A 57 -5.70 4.95 3.21
C LEU A 57 -7.02 5.19 2.44
N ALA A 58 -6.95 5.49 1.15
CA ALA A 58 -8.12 5.72 0.31
C ALA A 58 -8.97 4.45 0.16
N VAL A 59 -8.35 3.28 -0.01
CA VAL A 59 -9.04 1.99 -0.05
C VAL A 59 -9.75 1.71 1.27
N ASP A 60 -9.10 1.95 2.41
CA ASP A 60 -9.71 1.79 3.72
C ASP A 60 -10.90 2.73 3.94
N GLN A 61 -10.79 3.99 3.51
CA GLN A 61 -11.89 4.95 3.58
C GLN A 61 -13.07 4.54 2.69
N LEU A 62 -12.81 4.06 1.47
CA LEU A 62 -13.84 3.54 0.58
C LEU A 62 -14.54 2.33 1.19
N ARG A 63 -13.78 1.39 1.79
CA ARG A 63 -14.34 0.25 2.51
C ARG A 63 -15.23 0.70 3.67
N GLN A 64 -14.76 1.62 4.51
CA GLN A 64 -15.56 2.15 5.62
C GLN A 64 -16.84 2.86 5.14
N SER A 65 -16.75 3.64 4.07
CA SER A 65 -17.92 4.29 3.47
C SER A 65 -18.92 3.28 2.91
N TYR A 66 -18.41 2.19 2.33
CA TYR A 66 -19.25 1.11 1.80
C TYR A 66 -19.95 0.35 2.93
N ASP A 67 -19.22 -0.05 3.97
CA ASP A 67 -19.78 -0.74 5.14
C ASP A 67 -20.86 0.12 5.82
N ALA A 68 -20.65 1.44 5.89
CA ALA A 68 -21.65 2.37 6.39
C ALA A 68 -22.91 2.42 5.50
N ALA A 69 -22.75 2.41 4.17
CA ALA A 69 -23.87 2.40 3.23
C ALA A 69 -24.67 1.08 3.29
N VAL A 70 -24.00 -0.06 3.47
CA VAL A 70 -24.65 -1.36 3.71
C VAL A 70 -25.43 -1.34 5.04
N ALA A 71 -24.82 -0.83 6.11
CA ALA A 71 -25.48 -0.73 7.42
C ALA A 71 -26.69 0.22 7.42
N ALA A 72 -26.65 1.27 6.60
CA ALA A 72 -27.77 2.18 6.39
C ALA A 72 -28.90 1.58 5.53
N GLY A 73 -28.64 0.47 4.83
CA GLY A 73 -29.57 -0.13 3.86
C GLY A 73 -29.62 0.59 2.52
N ASP A 74 -28.65 1.46 2.23
CA ASP A 74 -28.55 2.21 0.98
C ASP A 74 -28.03 1.36 -0.19
N VAL A 75 -27.48 0.18 0.12
CA VAL A 75 -26.95 -0.80 -0.85
C VAL A 75 -27.73 -2.11 -0.68
N ASP A 76 -28.26 -2.66 -1.76
CA ASP A 76 -29.00 -3.92 -1.73
C ASP A 76 -28.10 -5.13 -1.37
N GLU A 77 -28.72 -6.23 -0.91
CA GLU A 77 -27.99 -7.44 -0.50
C GLU A 77 -27.17 -8.08 -1.64
N GLU A 78 -27.57 -7.89 -2.89
CA GLU A 78 -26.90 -8.46 -4.07
C GLU A 78 -25.57 -7.74 -4.32
N ALA A 79 -25.57 -6.41 -4.30
CA ALA A 79 -24.40 -5.55 -4.37
C ALA A 79 -23.46 -5.76 -3.16
N ALA A 80 -24.02 -5.95 -1.96
CA ALA A 80 -23.28 -6.33 -0.74
C ALA A 80 -22.58 -7.70 -0.86
N SER A 81 -23.16 -8.65 -1.58
CA SER A 81 -22.54 -9.96 -1.81
C SER A 81 -21.39 -9.89 -2.82
N TRP A 82 -21.56 -9.10 -3.89
CA TRP A 82 -20.55 -8.93 -4.94
C TRP A 82 -19.30 -8.24 -4.40
N TYR A 83 -19.48 -7.16 -3.63
CA TYR A 83 -18.35 -6.40 -3.08
C TYR A 83 -17.55 -7.22 -2.05
N ARG A 84 -18.22 -8.03 -1.23
CA ARG A 84 -17.55 -8.98 -0.32
C ARG A 84 -16.72 -10.01 -1.09
N GLY A 85 -17.26 -10.57 -2.17
CA GLY A 85 -16.51 -11.50 -3.03
C GLY A 85 -15.27 -10.87 -3.65
N VAL A 86 -15.38 -9.63 -4.13
CA VAL A 86 -14.25 -8.86 -4.67
C VAL A 86 -13.22 -8.55 -3.60
N ALA A 87 -13.64 -8.12 -2.40
CA ALA A 87 -12.75 -7.83 -1.28
C ALA A 87 -11.99 -9.07 -0.79
N THR A 88 -12.64 -10.24 -0.71
CA THR A 88 -11.98 -11.51 -0.37
C THR A 88 -10.94 -11.90 -1.42
N THR A 89 -11.28 -11.79 -2.71
CA THR A 89 -10.34 -12.09 -3.80
C THR A 89 -9.13 -11.14 -3.78
N LEU A 90 -9.35 -9.86 -3.49
CA LEU A 90 -8.27 -8.87 -3.39
C LEU A 90 -7.36 -9.10 -2.18
N ALA A 91 -7.92 -9.53 -1.03
CA ALA A 91 -7.13 -9.88 0.15
C ALA A 91 -6.22 -11.10 -0.10
N GLU A 92 -6.72 -12.12 -0.79
CA GLU A 92 -5.94 -13.31 -1.17
C GLU A 92 -4.76 -12.97 -2.09
N ILE A 93 -4.93 -11.99 -2.98
CA ILE A 93 -3.86 -11.51 -3.87
C ILE A 93 -2.78 -10.77 -3.07
N TRP A 94 -3.15 -10.04 -2.02
CA TRP A 94 -2.23 -9.21 -1.25
C TRP A 94 -1.45 -9.98 -0.18
N ASP A 95 -2.03 -11.06 0.38
CA ASP A 95 -1.37 -11.93 1.37
C ASP A 95 -0.44 -12.99 0.75
N ALA A 96 -0.50 -13.18 -0.57
CA ALA A 96 0.28 -14.19 -1.30
C ALA A 96 1.63 -13.69 -1.86
N GLY A 97 1.99 -12.42 -1.65
CA GLY A 97 3.24 -11.79 -2.10
C GLY A 97 4.16 -11.43 -0.94
#